data_AF-A0A7S2GWT1-F1
#
_entry.id   AF-A0A7S2GWT1-F1
#
_cell.length_a   1.000
_cell.length_b   1.000
_cell.length_c   1.000
_cell.angle_alpha   90.00
_cell.angle_beta   90.00
_cell.angle_gamma   90.00
#
_symmetry.space_group_name_H-M   'P 1'
#
loop_
_entity.id
_entity.type
_entity.pdbx_description
1 polymer ?
#
loop_
_entity_poly.entity_id
_entity_poly.type
_entity_poly.pdbx_seq_one_letter_code
_entity_poly.pdbx_strand_id
1 'polypeptide(L)'
;SSIWLFPRWVFGVRVPASRAPLPPPVLDMPYSAEKVDELYAQFESCAKRQNANKGSAVKRRAAEADLLKTTEKVRDLLQEAVKGDRDLLVAVFGGSCMRFHRFRQVKDTVELSPMYAGDDRW
;
A
#
# COMPACT_ATOMS: atom_id res chain seq x y z
N SER A 1 11.46 -52.52 63.10
CA SER A 1 12.46 -52.46 62.02
C SER A 1 11.72 -52.36 60.69
N SER A 2 11.32 -51.17 60.25
CA SER A 2 12.13 -50.19 59.50
C SER A 2 12.76 -50.81 58.25
N ILE A 3 12.20 -50.51 57.08
CA ILE A 3 12.90 -49.99 55.89
C ILE A 3 11.83 -49.48 54.91
N TRP A 4 12.01 -48.23 54.52
CA TRP A 4 11.19 -47.46 53.62
C TRP A 4 11.48 -47.84 52.16
N LEU A 5 10.44 -48.08 51.35
CA LEU A 5 10.54 -48.16 49.89
C LEU A 5 9.71 -47.04 49.28
N PHE A 6 10.34 -45.90 49.06
CA PHE A 6 9.79 -44.83 48.24
C PHE A 6 10.01 -45.16 46.76
N PRO A 7 8.96 -45.15 45.91
CA PRO A 7 9.12 -45.26 44.47
C PRO A 7 9.75 -43.97 43.91
N ARG A 8 10.81 -44.19 43.14
CA ARG A 8 11.56 -43.22 42.35
C ARG A 8 10.61 -42.47 41.41
N TRP A 9 10.37 -41.19 41.71
CA TRP A 9 9.74 -40.25 40.80
C TRP A 9 10.58 -40.13 39.53
N VAL A 10 10.07 -40.64 38.41
CA VAL A 10 10.61 -40.33 37.08
C VAL A 10 9.91 -39.05 36.63
N PHE A 11 10.68 -37.97 36.63
CA PHE A 11 10.26 -36.66 36.14
C PHE A 11 9.64 -36.78 34.75
N GLY A 12 8.41 -36.28 34.64
CA GLY A 12 7.67 -36.22 33.39
C GLY A 12 8.37 -35.33 32.37
N VAL A 13 8.65 -35.89 31.21
CA VAL A 13 8.81 -35.12 29.98
C VAL A 13 7.46 -35.15 29.27
N ARG A 14 6.65 -34.13 29.56
CA ARG A 14 5.43 -33.84 28.81
C ARG A 14 5.88 -33.34 27.45
N VAL A 15 5.82 -34.19 26.41
CA VAL A 15 6.00 -33.76 25.03
C VAL A 15 4.84 -32.79 24.71
N PRO A 16 5.08 -31.50 24.43
CA PRO A 16 3.99 -30.62 24.01
C PRO A 16 3.49 -31.07 22.63
N ALA A 17 2.17 -31.07 22.52
CA ALA A 17 1.40 -31.42 21.34
C ALA A 17 1.92 -30.72 20.08
N SER A 18 1.90 -31.48 18.97
CA SER A 18 1.90 -31.03 17.57
C SER A 18 2.03 -29.52 17.37
N ARG A 19 3.22 -29.05 16.98
CA ARG A 19 3.37 -27.74 16.36
C ARG A 19 2.39 -27.68 15.19
N ALA A 20 1.39 -26.81 15.30
CA ALA A 20 0.57 -26.43 14.16
C ALA A 20 1.51 -26.01 13.01
N PRO A 21 1.18 -26.30 11.74
CA PRO A 21 1.93 -25.78 10.63
C PRO A 21 1.99 -24.26 10.78
N LEU A 22 3.20 -23.71 10.76
CA LEU A 22 3.38 -22.26 10.75
C LEU A 22 2.52 -21.72 9.60
N PRO A 23 1.78 -20.61 9.81
CA PRO A 23 1.16 -19.94 8.68
C PRO A 23 2.25 -19.69 7.63
N PRO A 24 1.95 -19.88 6.33
CA PRO A 24 2.93 -19.59 5.30
C PRO A 24 3.46 -18.19 5.55
N PRO A 25 4.77 -17.94 5.37
CA PRO A 25 5.32 -16.61 5.51
C PRO A 25 4.46 -15.70 4.64
N VAL A 26 3.75 -14.77 5.29
CA VAL A 26 3.10 -13.69 4.57
C VAL A 26 4.25 -12.95 3.94
N LEU A 27 4.47 -13.19 2.65
CA LEU A 27 5.36 -12.37 1.86
C LEU A 27 4.78 -10.97 2.03
N ASP A 28 5.51 -10.11 2.75
CA ASP A 28 5.20 -8.70 2.86
C ASP A 28 5.31 -8.13 1.46
N MET A 29 4.26 -8.32 0.65
CA MET A 29 4.17 -7.73 -0.67
C MET A 29 4.05 -6.23 -0.42
N PRO A 30 5.05 -5.43 -0.83
CA PRO A 30 5.08 -4.01 -0.51
C PRO A 30 3.83 -3.29 -1.04
N TYR A 31 3.24 -3.81 -2.11
CA TYR A 31 1.97 -3.36 -2.67
C TYR A 31 1.21 -4.54 -3.30
N SER A 32 -0.13 -4.48 -3.25
CA SER A 32 -1.02 -5.40 -3.96
C SER A 32 -1.76 -4.66 -5.08
N ALA A 33 -2.24 -5.38 -6.09
CA ALA A 33 -3.02 -4.78 -7.18
C ALA A 33 -4.26 -4.01 -6.66
N GLU A 34 -4.90 -4.54 -5.62
CA GLU A 34 -6.06 -3.91 -4.96
C GLU A 34 -5.69 -2.57 -4.33
N LYS A 35 -4.61 -2.51 -3.54
CA LYS A 35 -4.12 -1.25 -2.94
C LYS A 35 -3.74 -0.22 -3.99
N VAL A 36 -3.14 -0.67 -5.09
CA VAL A 36 -2.81 0.19 -6.23
C VAL A 36 -4.08 0.76 -6.84
N ASP A 37 -5.08 -0.08 -7.10
CA ASP A 37 -6.35 0.35 -7.70
C ASP A 37 -7.15 1.27 -6.76
N GLU A 38 -7.12 1.04 -5.45
CA GLU A 38 -7.69 1.95 -4.44
C GLU A 38 -7.02 3.32 -4.46
N LEU A 39 -5.68 3.37 -4.52
CA LEU A 39 -4.93 4.62 -4.63
C LEU A 39 -5.25 5.36 -5.93
N TYR A 40 -5.39 4.65 -7.05
CA TYR A 40 -5.84 5.22 -8.31
C TYR A 40 -7.25 5.79 -8.22
N ALA A 41 -8.19 5.09 -7.58
CA ALA A 41 -9.54 5.57 -7.38
C ALA A 41 -9.58 6.83 -6.49
N GLN A 42 -8.75 6.88 -5.45
CA GLN A 42 -8.59 8.08 -4.61
C GLN A 42 -8.01 9.24 -5.41
N PHE A 43 -7.00 8.99 -6.24
CA PHE A 43 -6.35 9.99 -7.08
C PHE A 43 -7.34 10.60 -8.10
N GLU A 44 -8.10 9.75 -8.80
CA GLU A 44 -9.15 10.19 -9.72
C GLU A 44 -10.26 10.98 -9.00
N SER A 45 -10.64 10.57 -7.79
CA SER A 45 -11.63 11.27 -6.97
C SER A 45 -11.14 12.67 -6.56
N CYS A 46 -9.88 12.79 -6.13
CA CYS A 46 -9.26 14.07 -5.83
C CYS A 46 -9.19 14.98 -7.06
N ALA A 47 -8.86 14.42 -8.23
CA ALA A 47 -8.81 15.18 -9.48
C ALA A 47 -10.20 15.71 -9.89
N LYS A 48 -11.23 14.87 -9.79
CA LYS A 48 -12.63 15.29 -9.99
C LYS A 48 -13.05 16.39 -9.03
N ARG A 49 -12.67 16.28 -7.75
CA ARG A 49 -12.92 17.32 -6.72
C ARG A 49 -12.20 18.63 -7.05
N GLN A 50 -10.96 18.58 -7.53
CA GLN A 50 -10.22 19.77 -7.93
C GLN A 50 -10.93 20.47 -9.09
N ASN A 51 -11.31 19.71 -10.12
CA ASN A 51 -12.00 20.25 -11.29
C ASN A 51 -13.38 20.85 -10.94
N ALA A 52 -14.14 20.17 -10.07
CA ALA A 52 -15.45 20.66 -9.61
C ALA A 52 -15.36 21.95 -8.77
N ASN A 53 -14.24 22.18 -8.09
CA ASN A 53 -14.06 23.35 -7.22
C ASN A 53 -13.31 24.50 -7.89
N LYS A 54 -13.14 24.50 -9.23
CA LYS A 54 -12.46 25.59 -9.96
C LYS A 54 -13.01 26.99 -9.67
N GLY A 55 -14.30 27.11 -9.33
CA GLY A 55 -14.96 28.37 -9.01
C GLY A 55 -14.76 28.90 -7.58
N SER A 56 -14.16 28.13 -6.66
CA SER A 56 -13.94 28.58 -5.27
C SER A 56 -12.48 28.43 -4.89
N ALA A 57 -11.76 29.55 -4.77
CA ALA A 57 -10.32 29.54 -4.50
C ALA A 57 -9.92 28.76 -3.24
N VAL A 58 -10.70 28.87 -2.16
CA VAL A 58 -10.42 28.17 -0.90
C VAL A 58 -10.64 26.65 -1.04
N LYS A 59 -11.79 26.23 -1.60
CA LYS A 59 -12.08 24.80 -1.80
C LYS A 59 -11.16 24.16 -2.84
N ARG A 60 -10.77 24.91 -3.88
CA ARG A 60 -9.79 24.49 -4.88
C ARG A 60 -8.46 24.19 -4.23
N ARG A 61 -7.93 25.09 -3.40
CA ARG A 61 -6.65 24.89 -2.70
C ARG A 61 -6.66 23.66 -1.79
N ALA A 62 -7.77 23.41 -1.09
CA ALA A 62 -7.90 22.21 -0.27
C ALA A 62 -7.92 20.94 -1.14
N ALA A 63 -8.65 20.94 -2.25
CA ALA A 63 -8.67 19.83 -3.19
C ALA A 63 -7.32 19.60 -3.88
N GLU A 64 -6.58 20.66 -4.21
CA GLU A 64 -5.22 20.59 -4.76
C GLU A 64 -4.24 19.99 -3.73
N ALA A 65 -4.31 20.42 -2.47
CA ALA A 65 -3.49 19.83 -1.41
C ALA A 65 -3.79 18.34 -1.18
N ASP A 66 -5.07 17.95 -1.20
CA ASP A 66 -5.47 16.53 -1.12
C ASP A 66 -4.96 15.72 -2.33
N LEU A 67 -5.02 16.31 -3.53
CA LEU A 67 -4.51 15.70 -4.75
C LEU A 67 -3.00 15.47 -4.66
N LEU A 68 -2.22 16.49 -4.30
CA LEU A 68 -0.76 16.41 -4.19
C LEU A 68 -0.31 15.35 -3.17
N LYS A 69 -0.99 15.27 -2.01
CA LYS A 69 -0.73 14.20 -1.03
C LYS A 69 -0.97 12.81 -1.61
N THR A 70 -1.96 12.67 -2.49
CA THR A 70 -2.27 11.40 -3.13
C THR A 70 -1.26 11.10 -4.24
N THR A 71 -0.82 12.11 -5.00
CA THR A 71 0.26 11.99 -5.99
C THR A 71 1.56 11.52 -5.35
N GLU A 72 1.94 12.09 -4.21
CA GLU A 72 3.13 11.70 -3.45
C GLU A 72 3.08 10.20 -3.10
N LYS A 73 1.97 9.71 -2.55
CA LYS A 73 1.78 8.28 -2.25
C LYS A 73 1.87 7.40 -3.49
N VAL A 74 1.26 7.81 -4.60
CA VAL A 74 1.31 7.05 -5.85
C VAL A 74 2.75 7.01 -6.40
N ARG A 75 3.47 8.14 -6.37
CA ARG A 75 4.88 8.21 -6.77
C ARG A 75 5.74 7.30 -5.90
N ASP A 76 5.58 7.36 -4.59
CA ASP A 76 6.36 6.57 -3.65
C ASP A 76 6.09 5.06 -3.85
N LEU A 77 4.82 4.68 -4.06
CA LEU A 77 4.47 3.30 -4.44
C LEU A 77 5.12 2.88 -5.76
N LEU A 78 5.06 3.73 -6.79
CA LEU A 78 5.69 3.43 -8.08
C LEU A 78 7.22 3.29 -7.96
N GLN A 79 7.86 4.11 -7.11
CA GLN A 79 9.29 3.98 -6.84
C GLN A 79 9.62 2.69 -6.10
N GLU A 80 8.82 2.29 -5.11
CA GLU A 80 8.95 1.00 -4.44
C GLU A 80 8.73 -0.16 -5.41
N ALA A 81 7.75 -0.04 -6.31
CA ALA A 81 7.46 -1.04 -7.33
C ALA A 81 8.60 -1.23 -8.32
N VAL A 82 9.27 -0.14 -8.72
CA VAL A 82 10.42 -0.20 -9.64
C VAL A 82 11.69 -0.71 -8.94
N LYS A 83 11.86 -0.42 -7.63
CA LYS A 83 13.01 -0.92 -6.83
C LYS A 83 12.83 -2.38 -6.39
N GLY A 84 11.59 -2.84 -6.30
CA GLY A 84 11.22 -4.15 -5.80
C GLY A 84 11.38 -5.27 -6.82
N ASP A 85 10.59 -6.32 -6.63
CA ASP A 85 10.63 -7.52 -7.46
C ASP A 85 10.01 -7.26 -8.86
N ARG A 86 10.76 -7.57 -9.91
CA ARG A 86 10.32 -7.46 -11.29
C ARG A 86 9.10 -8.33 -11.58
N ASP A 87 9.01 -9.51 -10.96
CA ASP A 87 7.89 -10.43 -11.20
C ASP A 87 6.59 -9.88 -10.58
N LEU A 88 6.68 -9.25 -9.40
CA LEU A 88 5.57 -8.52 -8.80
C LEU A 88 5.19 -7.28 -9.60
N LEU A 89 6.16 -6.54 -10.13
CA LEU A 89 5.90 -5.42 -11.03
C LEU A 89 5.16 -5.89 -12.29
N VAL A 90 5.55 -7.01 -12.89
CA VAL A 90 4.87 -7.56 -14.07
C VAL A 90 3.49 -8.10 -13.72
N ALA A 91 3.32 -8.77 -12.57
CA ALA A 91 2.03 -9.27 -12.12
C ALA A 91 1.03 -8.12 -11.82
N VAL A 92 1.50 -7.02 -11.23
CA VAL A 92 0.66 -5.88 -10.85
C VAL A 92 0.53 -4.85 -11.97
N PHE A 93 1.53 -4.61 -12.81
CA PHE A 93 1.50 -3.55 -13.83
C PHE A 93 1.68 -4.05 -15.27
N GLY A 94 2.33 -5.20 -15.46
CA GLY A 94 2.71 -5.73 -16.77
C GLY A 94 1.55 -6.22 -17.64
N GLY A 95 0.38 -6.49 -17.06
CA GLY A 95 -0.75 -7.05 -17.80
C GLY A 95 -1.40 -6.09 -18.81
N SER A 96 -1.71 -4.86 -18.41
CA SER A 96 -2.60 -4.01 -19.23
C SER A 96 -2.10 -2.60 -19.52
N CYS A 97 -1.00 -2.12 -18.92
CA CYS A 97 -0.57 -0.71 -18.97
C CYS A 97 -1.67 0.34 -18.62
N MET A 98 -2.90 -0.09 -18.33
CA MET A 98 -4.07 0.77 -18.11
C MET A 98 -3.89 1.63 -16.87
N ARG A 99 -3.20 1.11 -15.85
CA ARG A 99 -2.90 1.83 -14.60
C ARG A 99 -2.01 3.05 -14.88
N PHE A 100 -0.97 2.90 -15.70
CA PHE A 100 -0.13 4.01 -16.13
C PHE A 100 -0.90 4.99 -17.02
N HIS A 101 -1.77 4.49 -17.90
CA HIS A 101 -2.60 5.36 -18.74
C HIS A 101 -3.55 6.23 -17.89
N ARG A 102 -4.22 5.65 -16.89
CA ARG A 102 -5.07 6.38 -15.95
C ARG A 102 -4.29 7.45 -15.18
N PHE A 103 -3.10 7.10 -14.69
CA PHE A 103 -2.22 8.08 -14.02
C PHE A 103 -1.94 9.28 -14.93
N ARG A 104 -1.50 8.99 -16.16
CA ARG A 104 -1.12 10.00 -17.13
C ARG A 104 -2.29 10.87 -17.54
N GLN A 105 -3.45 10.26 -17.77
CA GLN A 105 -4.67 10.99 -18.07
C GLN A 105 -5.04 11.99 -16.96
N VAL A 106 -4.94 11.59 -15.69
CA VAL A 106 -5.19 12.52 -14.58
C VAL A 106 -4.15 13.63 -14.53
N LYS A 107 -2.86 13.30 -14.72
CA LYS A 107 -1.78 14.31 -14.75
C LYS A 107 -1.98 15.34 -15.87
N ASP A 108 -2.40 14.89 -17.05
CA ASP A 108 -2.60 15.75 -18.22
C ASP A 108 -3.90 16.57 -18.13
N THR A 109 -4.87 16.16 -17.30
CA THR A 109 -6.19 16.84 -17.19
C THR A 109 -6.28 17.82 -16.03
N VAL A 110 -5.45 17.68 -15.00
CA VAL A 110 -5.46 18.58 -13.85
C VAL A 110 -4.59 19.80 -14.12
N GLU A 111 -5.22 20.97 -14.04
CA GLU A 111 -4.54 22.26 -14.05
C GLU A 111 -4.44 22.77 -12.62
N LEU A 112 -3.22 22.79 -12.07
CA LEU A 112 -2.96 23.34 -10.74
C LEU A 112 -2.97 24.87 -10.77
N SER A 113 -3.40 25.47 -9.67
CA SER A 113 -3.27 26.90 -9.48
C SER A 113 -1.81 27.36 -9.42
N PRO A 114 -1.50 28.65 -9.67
CA PRO A 114 -0.13 29.17 -9.66
C PRO A 114 0.62 28.91 -8.34
N MET A 115 -0.11 28.74 -7.23
CA MET A 115 0.46 28.43 -5.92
C MET A 115 1.12 27.04 -5.86
N TYR A 116 0.61 26.07 -6.62
CA TYR A 116 1.11 24.69 -6.64
C TYR A 116 1.73 24.30 -7.99
N ALA A 117 1.83 25.23 -8.94
CA ALA A 117 2.37 24.95 -10.28
C ALA A 117 3.85 24.54 -10.29
N GLY A 118 4.60 24.84 -9.22
CA GLY A 118 6.00 24.45 -9.04
C GLY A 118 6.23 23.49 -7.86
N ASP A 119 5.20 22.77 -7.42
CA ASP A 119 5.35 21.79 -6.34
C ASP A 119 6.03 20.52 -6.87
N ASP A 120 7.14 20.10 -6.26
CA ASP A 120 7.92 18.91 -6.65
C ASP A 120 7.14 17.60 -6.54
N ARG A 121 5.97 17.61 -5.90
CA ARG A 121 5.08 16.45 -5.80
C ARG A 121 4.22 16.22 -7.05
N TRP A 122 4.18 17.13 -8.02
CA TRP A 122 3.35 17.06 -9.23
C TRP A 122 4.15 16.84 -10.53
#